data_AF-A0AAN7WW54-F1
#
_entry.id   AF-A0AAN7WW54-F1
#
_cell.length_a   1.000
_cell.length_b   1.000
_cell.length_c   1.000
_cell.angle_alpha   90.00
_cell.angle_beta   90.00
_cell.angle_gamma   90.00
#
_symmetry.space_group_name_H-M   'P 1'
#
loop_
_entity.id
_entity.type
_entity.pdbx_description
1 polymer ?
#
loop_
_entity_poly.entity_id
_entity_poly.type
_entity_poly.pdbx_seq_one_letter_code
_entity_poly.pdbx_strand_id
1 'polypeptide(L)'
;MADREAYDDTTRKIIEVKIIDDEEYEKNKTFTVELGEPILLEIGQKHGDSNENKPLVGAEDEEVAKMGCPSLGEHTQVEVVIEESYEFKRAVNTLLWRAQQNTVDKLIKKTNLALVVGSSSWREQFVNAVTVSAGDDDDEESGEERLPSCFDYIMHFLTVFWKVLFAFVPPTEYWNGWACFIVSISLIGVLTAVTGDLASHFGCTVGLKDSVTAVVFVALGTSVPDTFASKVAAIQDQYADASIGNVTGSNAVNVFLGIGVAWTIAAVVWRSRGKVFKVDPGNLAFSVTLFTIMAVICVLILLYRRRASVAGGELGGPRTCKMITSLLFASMWLIYILLASLEAYCHLPAF
;
A
#
# COMPACT_ATOMS: atom_id res chain seq x y z
N MET A 1 -39.44 27.64 -10.15
CA MET A 1 -40.22 28.02 -11.34
C MET A 1 -39.23 28.19 -12.48
N ALA A 2 -39.38 27.46 -13.58
CA ALA A 2 -38.48 27.55 -14.73
C ALA A 2 -39.27 28.16 -15.89
N ASP A 3 -39.14 29.46 -16.09
CA ASP A 3 -39.90 30.18 -17.12
C ASP A 3 -39.18 30.02 -18.47
N ARG A 4 -39.90 29.52 -19.49
CA ARG A 4 -39.33 29.39 -20.84
C ARG A 4 -40.34 29.70 -21.93
N GLU A 5 -39.99 30.68 -22.76
CA GLU A 5 -40.74 31.15 -23.92
C GLU A 5 -40.94 30.05 -24.98
N ALA A 6 -42.13 29.99 -25.57
CA ALA A 6 -42.45 29.19 -26.74
C ALA A 6 -42.79 30.14 -27.90
N TYR A 7 -42.32 29.82 -29.10
CA TYR A 7 -42.63 30.58 -30.32
C TYR A 7 -43.78 29.89 -31.07
N ASP A 8 -44.49 30.63 -31.94
CA ASP A 8 -45.56 30.10 -32.79
C ASP A 8 -45.07 28.85 -33.58
N ASP A 9 -45.97 27.86 -33.74
CA ASP A 9 -45.75 26.51 -34.32
C ASP A 9 -44.96 25.47 -33.49
N THR A 10 -44.63 25.74 -32.22
CA THR A 10 -43.95 24.74 -31.37
C THR A 10 -44.94 23.78 -30.68
N THR A 11 -44.97 22.49 -31.07
CA THR A 11 -45.91 21.49 -30.50
C THR A 11 -45.34 20.61 -29.38
N ARG A 12 -44.03 20.60 -29.15
CA ARG A 12 -43.37 19.79 -28.11
C ARG A 12 -42.13 20.48 -27.53
N LYS A 13 -41.91 20.33 -26.22
CA LYS A 13 -40.67 20.76 -25.53
C LYS A 13 -40.24 19.71 -24.51
N ILE A 14 -38.92 19.58 -24.29
CA ILE A 14 -38.34 18.64 -23.32
C ILE A 14 -37.82 19.44 -22.12
N ILE A 15 -38.12 18.99 -20.91
CA ILE A 15 -37.66 19.58 -19.65
C ILE A 15 -36.67 18.60 -19.02
N GLU A 16 -35.44 19.04 -18.79
CA GLU A 16 -34.43 18.28 -18.04
C GLU A 16 -34.52 18.65 -16.56
N VAL A 17 -34.87 17.69 -15.72
CA VAL A 17 -34.88 17.85 -14.26
C VAL A 17 -33.59 17.26 -13.72
N LYS A 18 -32.76 18.09 -13.10
CA LYS A 18 -31.50 17.65 -12.48
C LYS A 18 -31.78 17.12 -11.07
N ILE A 19 -31.49 15.85 -10.84
CA ILE A 19 -31.57 15.23 -9.51
C ILE A 19 -30.23 15.49 -8.80
N ILE A 20 -30.28 16.07 -7.59
CA ILE A 20 -29.12 16.32 -6.74
C ILE A 20 -29.24 15.36 -5.55
N ASP A 21 -28.15 14.65 -5.26
CA ASP A 21 -28.05 13.70 -4.15
C ASP A 21 -27.51 14.44 -2.92
N ASP A 22 -28.34 14.58 -1.88
CA ASP A 22 -28.05 15.38 -0.67
C ASP A 22 -27.54 14.54 0.52
N GLU A 23 -26.97 13.35 0.28
CA GLU A 23 -26.43 12.40 1.28
C GLU A 23 -27.41 11.90 2.37
N GLU A 24 -28.63 12.43 2.46
CA GLU A 24 -29.72 11.91 3.29
C GLU A 24 -30.48 10.79 2.57
N TYR A 25 -30.41 9.58 3.14
CA TYR A 25 -31.10 8.41 2.60
C TYR A 25 -32.60 8.46 2.90
N GLU A 26 -33.38 8.89 1.92
CA GLU A 26 -34.84 8.75 1.93
C GLU A 26 -35.27 7.65 0.95
N LYS A 27 -36.07 6.69 1.44
CA LYS A 27 -36.40 5.45 0.72
C LYS A 27 -37.20 5.69 -0.57
N ASN A 28 -38.15 6.62 -0.54
CA ASN A 28 -38.99 6.98 -1.67
C ASN A 28 -39.17 8.49 -1.67
N LYS A 29 -39.01 9.14 -2.82
CA LYS A 29 -39.34 10.57 -2.99
C LYS A 29 -40.42 10.71 -4.05
N THR A 30 -41.42 11.53 -3.74
CA THR A 30 -42.50 11.86 -4.68
C THR A 30 -42.52 13.36 -4.85
N PHE A 31 -42.56 13.82 -6.10
CA PHE A 31 -42.73 15.23 -6.41
C PHE A 31 -43.67 15.40 -7.59
N THR A 32 -44.42 16.50 -7.58
CA THR A 32 -45.40 16.84 -8.61
C THR A 32 -44.87 17.97 -9.48
N VAL A 33 -44.98 17.80 -10.79
CA VAL A 33 -44.73 18.83 -11.79
C VAL A 33 -46.08 19.33 -12.28
N GLU A 34 -46.34 20.63 -12.11
CA GLU A 34 -47.59 21.28 -12.50
C GLU A 34 -47.32 22.33 -13.58
N LEU A 35 -48.12 22.30 -14.64
CA LEU A 35 -48.13 23.28 -15.72
C LEU A 35 -49.07 24.43 -15.34
N GLY A 36 -48.49 25.61 -15.08
CA GLY A 36 -49.25 26.83 -14.81
C GLY A 36 -49.92 27.40 -16.07
N GLU A 37 -50.83 28.34 -15.89
CA GLU A 37 -51.54 28.99 -17.00
C GLU A 37 -50.58 29.69 -17.98
N PRO A 38 -50.82 29.60 -19.30
CA PRO A 38 -50.01 30.25 -20.30
C PRO A 38 -50.16 31.78 -20.22
N ILE A 39 -49.05 32.49 -20.25
CA ILE A 39 -49.02 33.95 -20.16
C ILE A 39 -48.50 34.50 -21.47
N LEU A 40 -49.28 35.38 -22.10
CA LEU A 40 -48.91 36.07 -23.33
C LEU A 40 -47.94 37.21 -22.98
N LEU A 41 -46.73 37.17 -23.55
CA LEU A 41 -45.73 38.23 -23.39
C LEU A 41 -45.50 38.92 -24.74
N GLU A 42 -45.43 40.25 -24.76
CA GLU A 42 -45.06 41.00 -25.96
C GLU A 42 -43.56 40.86 -26.26
N ILE A 43 -43.18 40.99 -27.54
CA ILE A 43 -41.77 40.87 -27.99
C ILE A 43 -40.90 41.89 -27.23
N GLY A 44 -40.07 41.38 -26.32
CA GLY A 44 -39.14 42.17 -25.49
C GLY A 44 -39.48 42.25 -24.00
N GLN A 45 -40.63 41.73 -23.55
CA GLN A 45 -40.99 41.64 -22.12
C GLN A 45 -40.55 40.33 -21.48
N LYS A 46 -40.08 40.41 -20.22
CA LYS A 46 -39.82 39.23 -19.37
C LYS A 46 -40.99 38.99 -18.42
N HIS A 47 -41.18 37.72 -18.04
CA HIS A 47 -42.17 37.31 -17.05
C HIS A 47 -41.95 38.09 -15.73
N GLY A 48 -42.92 38.93 -15.33
CA GLY A 48 -42.87 39.78 -14.14
C GLY A 48 -42.91 41.30 -14.36
N ASP A 49 -42.81 41.80 -15.60
CA ASP A 49 -42.96 43.24 -15.89
C ASP A 49 -44.44 43.66 -15.94
N SER A 50 -44.82 44.66 -15.12
CA SER A 50 -46.19 45.19 -15.08
C SER A 50 -46.32 46.38 -16.03
N ASN A 51 -47.20 46.31 -17.03
CA ASN A 51 -47.47 47.41 -17.95
C ASN A 51 -48.95 47.85 -17.84
N GLU A 52 -49.19 49.04 -17.29
CA GLU A 52 -50.54 49.58 -17.00
C GLU A 52 -51.25 50.24 -18.21
N ASN A 53 -50.73 50.15 -19.43
CA ASN A 53 -51.36 50.77 -20.60
C ASN A 53 -51.77 49.75 -21.65
N LYS A 54 -53.01 49.25 -21.55
CA LYS A 54 -53.66 48.46 -22.60
C LYS A 54 -54.59 49.38 -23.43
N PRO A 55 -54.54 49.41 -24.77
CA PRO A 55 -55.52 50.13 -25.57
C PRO A 55 -56.89 49.43 -25.49
N LEU A 56 -57.98 50.21 -25.46
CA LEU A 56 -59.35 49.71 -25.51
C LEU A 56 -59.64 49.13 -26.91
N VAL A 57 -59.57 47.80 -27.02
CA VAL A 57 -60.03 47.03 -28.18
C VAL A 57 -61.52 46.70 -27.97
N GLY A 58 -62.32 46.72 -29.05
CA GLY A 58 -63.76 46.43 -28.99
C GLY A 58 -64.04 45.01 -28.50
N ALA A 59 -65.13 44.82 -27.75
CA ALA A 59 -65.47 43.56 -27.07
C ALA A 59 -65.55 42.34 -28.01
N GLU A 60 -65.89 42.58 -29.29
CA GLU A 60 -66.02 41.55 -30.32
C GLU A 60 -64.65 41.03 -30.81
N ASP A 61 -63.67 41.94 -30.98
CA ASP A 61 -62.31 41.60 -31.39
C ASP A 61 -61.52 40.91 -30.26
N GLU A 62 -61.86 41.21 -29.00
CA GLU A 62 -61.24 40.58 -27.83
C GLU A 62 -61.70 39.12 -27.63
N GLU A 63 -62.95 38.79 -27.95
CA GLU A 63 -63.45 37.39 -27.95
C GLU A 63 -62.81 36.56 -29.07
N VAL A 64 -62.63 37.14 -30.26
CA VAL A 64 -61.95 36.46 -31.38
C VAL A 64 -60.47 36.21 -31.08
N ALA A 65 -59.79 37.18 -30.44
CA ALA A 65 -58.40 37.01 -30.01
C ALA A 65 -58.24 35.93 -28.91
N LYS A 66 -59.21 35.81 -27.98
CA LYS A 66 -59.20 34.78 -26.93
C LYS A 66 -59.36 33.36 -27.47
N MET A 67 -60.08 33.18 -28.58
CA MET A 67 -60.25 31.87 -29.22
C MET A 67 -58.96 31.31 -29.86
N GLY A 68 -57.94 32.15 -30.07
CA GLY A 68 -56.62 31.75 -30.58
C GLY A 68 -55.54 31.58 -29.51
N CYS A 69 -55.85 31.84 -28.23
CA CYS A 69 -54.85 31.76 -27.17
C CYS A 69 -54.55 30.30 -26.78
N PRO A 70 -53.29 29.98 -26.43
CA PRO A 70 -52.96 28.68 -25.85
C PRO A 70 -53.79 28.45 -24.58
N SER A 71 -54.40 27.28 -24.46
CA SER A 71 -55.10 26.84 -23.24
C SER A 71 -54.47 25.57 -22.71
N LEU A 72 -54.57 25.36 -21.40
CA LEU A 72 -54.11 24.12 -20.79
C LEU A 72 -54.98 22.96 -21.26
N GLY A 73 -54.34 21.83 -21.60
CA GLY A 73 -55.03 20.59 -21.93
C GLY A 73 -55.55 19.84 -20.70
N GLU A 74 -56.15 18.66 -20.90
CA GLU A 74 -56.75 17.85 -19.82
C GLU A 74 -55.76 17.35 -18.76
N HIS A 75 -54.46 17.34 -19.05
CA HIS A 75 -53.41 16.86 -18.13
C HIS A 75 -52.39 17.97 -17.84
N THR A 76 -52.58 18.65 -16.72
CA THR A 76 -51.72 19.76 -16.27
C THR A 76 -50.75 19.36 -15.17
N GLN A 77 -50.93 18.19 -14.57
CA GLN A 77 -50.12 17.71 -13.45
C GLN A 77 -49.56 16.31 -13.74
N VAL A 78 -48.28 16.13 -13.45
CA VAL A 78 -47.59 14.84 -13.49
C VAL A 78 -46.94 14.58 -12.14
N GLU A 79 -47.27 13.44 -11.53
CA GLU A 79 -46.60 12.95 -10.33
C GLU A 79 -45.43 12.06 -10.73
N VAL A 80 -44.25 12.34 -10.18
CA VAL A 80 -43.03 11.55 -10.38
C VAL A 80 -42.70 10.87 -9.06
N VAL A 81 -42.77 9.54 -9.07
CA VAL A 81 -42.41 8.69 -7.94
C VAL A 81 -41.04 8.07 -8.22
N ILE A 82 -40.06 8.35 -7.36
CA ILE A 82 -38.75 7.70 -7.37
C ILE A 82 -38.77 6.60 -6.31
N GLU A 83 -38.77 5.35 -6.75
CA GLU A 83 -38.72 4.16 -5.89
C GLU A 83 -37.31 3.56 -5.82
N GLU A 84 -36.91 3.09 -4.64
CA GLU A 84 -35.67 2.33 -4.47
C GLU A 84 -35.72 1.01 -5.27
N SER A 85 -34.72 0.78 -6.13
CA SER A 85 -34.59 -0.50 -6.83
C SER A 85 -34.16 -1.61 -5.86
N TYR A 86 -35.10 -2.52 -5.58
CA TYR A 86 -34.84 -3.74 -4.80
C TYR A 86 -33.72 -4.60 -5.43
N GLU A 87 -33.59 -4.60 -6.76
CA GLU A 87 -32.52 -5.31 -7.46
C GLU A 87 -31.15 -4.70 -7.20
N PHE A 88 -31.06 -3.36 -7.22
CA PHE A 88 -29.81 -2.65 -6.90
C PHE A 88 -29.38 -2.90 -5.46
N LYS A 89 -30.30 -2.81 -4.50
CA LYS A 89 -30.03 -3.12 -3.09
C LYS A 89 -29.59 -4.57 -2.88
N ARG A 90 -30.23 -5.51 -3.58
CA ARG A 90 -29.85 -6.93 -3.54
C ARG A 90 -28.46 -7.15 -4.14
N ALA A 91 -28.13 -6.48 -5.24
CA ALA A 91 -26.79 -6.53 -5.84
C ALA A 91 -25.73 -5.96 -4.89
N VAL A 92 -25.97 -4.78 -4.30
CA VAL A 92 -25.07 -4.16 -3.32
C VAL A 92 -24.90 -5.05 -2.10
N ASN A 93 -26.00 -5.56 -1.52
CA ASN A 93 -25.93 -6.48 -0.38
C ASN A 93 -25.19 -7.78 -0.72
N THR A 94 -25.38 -8.32 -1.93
CA THR A 94 -24.66 -9.51 -2.40
C THR A 94 -23.16 -9.24 -2.55
N LEU A 95 -22.79 -8.06 -3.06
CA LEU A 95 -21.40 -7.62 -3.17
C LEU A 95 -20.77 -7.41 -1.80
N LEU A 96 -21.48 -6.77 -0.87
CA LEU A 96 -21.04 -6.55 0.50
C LEU A 96 -20.84 -7.88 1.23
N TRP A 97 -21.77 -8.82 1.05
CA TRP A 97 -21.69 -10.16 1.64
C TRP A 97 -20.51 -10.95 1.07
N ARG A 98 -20.29 -10.91 -0.26
CA ARG A 98 -19.11 -11.53 -0.89
C ARG A 98 -17.80 -10.91 -0.43
N ALA A 99 -17.75 -9.58 -0.25
CA ALA A 99 -16.56 -8.90 0.27
C ALA A 99 -16.27 -9.31 1.72
N GLN A 100 -17.29 -9.39 2.57
CA GLN A 100 -17.16 -9.82 3.96
C GLN A 100 -16.73 -11.29 4.05
N GLN A 101 -17.26 -12.17 3.20
CA GLN A 101 -16.91 -13.58 3.17
C GLN A 101 -15.47 -13.80 2.70
N ASN A 102 -15.02 -13.10 1.64
CA ASN A 102 -13.62 -13.14 1.22
C ASN A 102 -12.64 -12.72 2.33
N THR A 103 -13.01 -11.73 3.15
CA THR A 103 -12.19 -11.31 4.30
C THR A 103 -12.14 -12.37 5.39
N VAL A 104 -13.28 -12.99 5.71
CA VAL A 104 -13.36 -14.08 6.69
C VAL A 104 -12.60 -15.31 6.21
N ASP A 105 -12.74 -15.69 4.94
CA ASP A 105 -12.02 -16.82 4.35
C ASP A 105 -10.51 -16.57 4.31
N LYS A 106 -10.07 -15.34 4.02
CA LYS A 106 -8.66 -14.95 4.13
C LYS A 106 -8.14 -15.01 5.56
N LEU A 107 -8.94 -14.61 6.55
CA LEU A 107 -8.57 -14.70 7.97
C LEU A 107 -8.49 -16.16 8.42
N ILE A 108 -9.49 -16.99 8.09
CA ILE A 108 -9.50 -18.41 8.41
C ILE A 108 -8.32 -19.13 7.75
N LYS A 109 -8.01 -18.82 6.47
CA LYS A 109 -6.81 -19.36 5.80
C LYS A 109 -5.52 -18.94 6.51
N LYS A 110 -5.36 -17.67 6.89
CA LYS A 110 -4.18 -17.20 7.65
C LYS A 110 -4.07 -17.86 9.03
N THR A 111 -5.19 -18.04 9.74
CA THR A 111 -5.23 -18.72 11.04
C THR A 111 -4.93 -20.21 10.92
N ASN A 112 -5.49 -20.90 9.92
CA ASN A 112 -5.21 -22.31 9.67
C ASN A 112 -3.77 -22.53 9.19
N LEU A 113 -3.22 -21.63 8.36
CA LEU A 113 -1.81 -21.69 7.97
C LEU A 113 -0.88 -21.48 9.18
N ALA A 114 -1.19 -20.52 10.06
CA ALA A 114 -0.45 -20.34 11.32
C ALA A 114 -0.57 -21.55 12.26
N LEU A 115 -1.71 -22.25 12.26
CA LEU A 115 -1.94 -23.49 13.00
C LEU A 115 -1.16 -24.68 12.42
N VAL A 116 -1.07 -24.78 11.09
CA VAL A 116 -0.29 -25.82 10.38
C VAL A 116 1.21 -25.60 10.54
N VAL A 117 1.67 -24.34 10.54
CA VAL A 117 3.05 -23.99 10.91
C VAL A 117 3.35 -24.40 12.37
N GLY A 118 2.33 -24.43 13.22
CA GLY A 118 2.43 -24.89 14.61
C GLY A 118 2.43 -26.40 14.81
N SER A 119 1.86 -27.19 13.90
CA SER A 119 1.58 -28.62 14.15
C SER A 119 2.70 -29.60 13.77
N SER A 120 3.91 -29.11 13.46
CA SER A 120 5.02 -30.03 13.17
C SER A 120 5.54 -30.64 14.47
N SER A 121 5.44 -31.97 14.59
CA SER A 121 6.13 -32.65 15.69
C SER A 121 7.64 -32.36 15.58
N TRP A 122 8.36 -32.27 16.70
CA TRP A 122 9.80 -31.93 16.63
C TRP A 122 10.58 -32.90 15.72
N ARG A 123 10.15 -34.17 15.69
CA ARG A 123 10.62 -35.18 14.73
C ARG A 123 10.36 -34.79 13.28
N GLU A 124 9.17 -34.30 12.95
CA GLU A 124 8.84 -33.84 11.60
C GLU A 124 9.70 -32.65 11.17
N GLN A 125 10.06 -31.74 12.07
CA GLN A 125 10.99 -30.64 11.73
C GLN A 125 12.35 -31.17 11.29
N PHE A 126 12.89 -32.16 12.01
CA PHE A 126 14.15 -32.81 11.62
C PHE A 126 14.02 -33.59 10.31
N VAL A 127 12.91 -34.31 10.11
CA VAL A 127 12.65 -35.03 8.86
C VAL A 127 12.57 -34.03 7.70
N ASN A 128 11.78 -32.96 7.83
CA ASN A 128 11.64 -31.91 6.83
C ASN A 128 12.94 -31.16 6.55
N ALA A 129 13.81 -31.03 7.55
CA ALA A 129 15.13 -30.41 7.39
C ALA A 129 16.08 -31.25 6.52
N VAL A 130 15.99 -32.58 6.58
CA VAL A 130 16.85 -33.51 5.82
C VAL A 130 16.21 -34.04 4.54
N THR A 131 14.92 -33.82 4.33
CA THR A 131 14.24 -34.17 3.08
C THR A 131 14.29 -33.04 2.06
N VAL A 132 14.39 -33.41 0.78
CA VAL A 132 14.29 -32.49 -0.35
C VAL A 132 12.82 -32.40 -0.73
N SER A 133 12.20 -31.25 -0.54
CA SER A 133 10.90 -30.93 -1.11
C SER A 133 11.10 -30.14 -2.40
N ALA A 134 10.24 -30.35 -3.40
CA ALA A 134 10.19 -29.44 -4.54
C ALA A 134 9.83 -28.04 -4.04
N GLY A 135 10.48 -27.00 -4.57
CA GLY A 135 10.26 -25.64 -4.09
C GLY A 135 8.79 -25.22 -4.15
N ASP A 136 8.29 -24.64 -3.06
CA ASP A 136 7.04 -23.87 -3.02
C ASP A 136 7.27 -22.57 -3.80
N ASP A 137 7.35 -22.66 -5.13
CA ASP A 137 6.98 -21.52 -5.96
C ASP A 137 5.45 -21.42 -5.89
N ASP A 138 4.94 -20.21 -5.63
CA ASP A 138 3.55 -19.80 -5.32
C ASP A 138 2.45 -20.20 -6.34
N ASP A 139 2.53 -21.36 -6.99
CA ASP A 139 1.46 -21.97 -7.79
C ASP A 139 0.51 -22.73 -6.84
N GLU A 140 -0.20 -22.02 -5.96
CA GLU A 140 -1.29 -22.57 -5.11
C GLU A 140 -2.45 -23.21 -5.93
N GLU A 141 -2.38 -23.22 -7.26
CA GLU A 141 -3.42 -23.73 -8.16
C GLU A 141 -3.24 -25.19 -8.61
N SER A 142 -2.07 -25.81 -8.40
CA SER A 142 -1.90 -27.25 -8.68
C SER A 142 -1.49 -27.98 -7.41
N GLY A 143 -2.43 -28.66 -6.74
CA GLY A 143 -2.17 -29.61 -5.67
C GLY A 143 -1.44 -30.89 -6.11
N GLU A 144 -0.57 -30.80 -7.12
CA GLU A 144 0.31 -31.89 -7.53
C GLU A 144 1.67 -31.67 -6.86
N GLU A 145 2.08 -32.62 -6.02
CA GLU A 145 3.46 -32.73 -5.53
C GLU A 145 4.39 -32.85 -6.74
N ARG A 146 4.99 -31.73 -7.15
CA ARG A 146 6.00 -31.73 -8.22
C ARG A 146 7.22 -32.49 -7.71
N LEU A 147 7.84 -33.30 -8.57
CA LEU A 147 9.12 -33.94 -8.25
C LEU A 147 10.21 -32.86 -8.14
N PRO A 148 11.13 -32.95 -7.16
CA PRO A 148 12.16 -31.94 -6.95
C PRO A 148 13.07 -31.79 -8.17
N SER A 149 13.27 -30.55 -8.60
CA SER A 149 14.17 -30.18 -9.69
C SER A 149 15.64 -30.33 -9.26
N CYS A 150 16.56 -30.48 -10.22
CA CYS A 150 18.00 -30.48 -9.93
C CYS A 150 18.45 -29.25 -9.12
N PHE A 151 17.80 -28.11 -9.35
CA PHE A 151 18.04 -26.89 -8.58
C PHE A 151 17.62 -27.02 -7.11
N ASP A 152 16.52 -27.72 -6.81
CA ASP A 152 16.04 -27.97 -5.45
C ASP A 152 17.03 -28.84 -4.68
N TYR A 153 17.63 -29.83 -5.33
CA TYR A 153 18.69 -30.65 -4.73
C TYR A 153 19.94 -29.83 -4.42
N ILE A 154 20.35 -28.93 -5.32
CA ILE A 154 21.50 -28.03 -5.08
C ILE A 154 21.19 -27.09 -3.91
N MET A 155 20.01 -26.47 -3.92
CA MET A 155 19.58 -25.58 -2.84
C MET A 155 19.44 -26.30 -1.51
N HIS A 156 18.93 -27.54 -1.50
CA HIS A 156 18.88 -28.37 -0.31
C HIS A 156 20.29 -28.66 0.19
N PHE A 157 21.22 -29.10 -0.65
CA PHE A 157 22.60 -29.37 -0.25
C PHE A 157 23.29 -28.14 0.37
N LEU A 158 23.07 -26.94 -0.20
CA LEU A 158 23.65 -25.69 0.32
C LEU A 158 23.01 -25.25 1.65
N THR A 159 21.73 -25.58 1.88
CA THR A 159 20.96 -25.10 3.03
C THR A 159 20.75 -26.14 4.12
N VAL A 160 21.04 -27.43 3.88
CA VAL A 160 20.75 -28.53 4.82
C VAL A 160 21.42 -28.33 6.17
N PHE A 161 22.66 -27.82 6.18
CA PHE A 161 23.36 -27.47 7.42
C PHE A 161 22.54 -26.47 8.25
N TRP A 162 22.04 -25.41 7.62
CA TRP A 162 21.22 -24.40 8.26
C TRP A 162 19.84 -24.92 8.65
N LYS A 163 19.19 -25.72 7.79
CA LYS A 163 17.89 -26.34 8.08
C LYS A 163 17.95 -27.24 9.32
N VAL A 164 18.99 -28.08 9.42
CA VAL A 164 19.20 -28.96 10.57
C VAL A 164 19.52 -28.13 11.82
N LEU A 165 20.34 -27.08 11.69
CA LEU A 165 20.63 -26.18 12.81
C LEU A 165 19.36 -25.51 13.36
N PHE A 166 18.48 -25.02 12.49
CA PHE A 166 17.21 -24.40 12.89
C PHE A 166 16.17 -25.41 13.38
N ALA A 167 16.25 -26.69 12.99
CA ALA A 167 15.38 -27.75 13.53
C ALA A 167 15.60 -28.02 15.03
N PHE A 168 16.71 -27.55 15.62
CA PHE A 168 16.90 -27.60 17.08
C PHE A 168 16.03 -26.59 17.84
N VAL A 169 15.41 -25.61 17.15
CA VAL A 169 14.42 -24.73 17.76
C VAL A 169 13.16 -25.55 18.05
N PRO A 170 12.65 -25.55 19.29
CA PRO A 170 11.49 -26.36 19.64
C PRO A 170 10.22 -25.85 18.93
N PRO A 171 9.25 -26.75 18.62
CA PRO A 171 7.97 -26.36 18.04
C PRO A 171 7.21 -25.35 18.90
N THR A 172 6.35 -24.55 18.25
CA THR A 172 5.57 -23.50 18.92
C THR A 172 4.52 -24.04 19.90
N GLU A 173 4.17 -25.33 19.81
CA GLU A 173 3.29 -26.02 20.77
C GLU A 173 3.92 -26.11 22.17
N TYR A 174 5.25 -26.12 22.25
CA TYR A 174 5.95 -26.20 23.53
C TYR A 174 5.81 -24.87 24.27
N TRP A 175 5.22 -24.95 25.47
CA TRP A 175 5.15 -23.84 26.41
C TRP A 175 4.46 -22.58 25.84
N ASN A 176 3.38 -22.78 25.07
CA ASN A 176 2.67 -21.69 24.38
C ASN A 176 3.60 -20.80 23.53
N GLY A 177 4.61 -21.39 22.90
CA GLY A 177 5.57 -20.70 22.04
C GLY A 177 6.74 -20.04 22.75
N TRP A 178 6.74 -19.95 24.10
CA TRP A 178 7.84 -19.32 24.84
C TRP A 178 9.17 -20.08 24.69
N ALA A 179 9.12 -21.41 24.63
CA ALA A 179 10.31 -22.23 24.39
C ALA A 179 10.92 -21.93 23.01
N CYS A 180 10.08 -21.87 21.98
CA CYS A 180 10.49 -21.53 20.62
C CYS A 180 11.11 -20.12 20.57
N PHE A 181 10.46 -19.14 21.20
CA PHE A 181 10.92 -17.75 21.25
C PHE A 181 12.30 -17.60 21.91
N ILE A 182 12.51 -18.19 23.10
CA ILE A 182 13.77 -18.05 23.83
C ILE A 182 14.91 -18.77 23.10
N VAL A 183 14.68 -19.99 22.63
CA VAL A 183 15.71 -20.79 21.93
C VAL A 183 16.07 -20.16 20.58
N SER A 184 15.08 -19.70 19.80
CA SER A 184 15.33 -19.02 18.53
C SER A 184 16.13 -17.73 18.72
N ILE A 185 15.75 -16.85 19.66
CA ILE A 185 16.51 -15.63 19.95
C ILE A 185 17.94 -15.95 20.39
N SER A 186 18.12 -16.97 21.24
CA SER A 186 19.45 -17.37 21.70
C SER A 186 20.32 -17.89 20.54
N LEU A 187 19.75 -18.74 19.68
CA LEU A 187 20.44 -19.29 18.52
C LEU A 187 20.81 -18.18 17.52
N ILE A 188 19.88 -17.27 17.21
CA ILE A 188 20.14 -16.11 16.35
C ILE A 188 21.25 -15.25 16.97
N GLY A 189 21.21 -14.97 18.28
CA GLY A 189 22.23 -14.19 18.96
C GLY A 189 23.63 -14.81 18.87
N VAL A 190 23.75 -16.13 19.08
CA VAL A 190 25.01 -16.86 18.92
C VAL A 190 25.49 -16.84 17.47
N LEU A 191 24.59 -17.08 16.51
CA LEU A 191 24.92 -17.05 15.10
C LEU A 191 25.39 -15.66 14.66
N THR A 192 24.71 -14.60 15.06
CA THR A 192 25.12 -13.23 14.77
C THR A 192 26.50 -12.90 15.34
N ALA A 193 26.81 -13.36 16.56
CA ALA A 193 28.14 -13.18 17.14
C ALA A 193 29.22 -13.92 16.32
N VAL A 194 28.99 -15.19 15.99
CA VAL A 194 29.90 -15.99 15.17
C VAL A 194 30.09 -15.38 13.78
N THR A 195 29.02 -14.93 13.12
CA THR A 195 29.09 -14.27 11.82
C THR A 195 29.87 -12.96 11.89
N GLY A 196 29.72 -12.18 12.95
CA GLY A 196 30.49 -10.96 13.18
C GLY A 196 31.99 -11.23 13.29
N ASP A 197 32.38 -12.22 14.11
CA ASP A 197 33.78 -12.61 14.29
C ASP A 197 34.38 -13.19 13.01
N LEU A 198 33.64 -14.05 12.30
CA LEU A 198 34.07 -14.60 11.01
C LEU A 198 34.24 -13.51 9.95
N ALA A 199 33.32 -12.54 9.89
CA ALA A 199 33.42 -11.42 8.97
C ALA A 199 34.68 -10.58 9.25
N SER A 200 34.96 -10.27 10.53
CA SER A 200 36.18 -9.54 10.91
C SER A 200 37.45 -10.32 10.56
N HIS A 201 37.53 -11.61 10.89
CA HIS A 201 38.69 -12.44 10.54
C HIS A 201 38.90 -12.58 9.03
N PHE A 202 37.81 -12.75 8.27
CA PHE A 202 37.86 -12.76 6.81
C PHE A 202 38.37 -11.41 6.28
N GLY A 203 37.85 -10.30 6.79
CA GLY A 203 38.30 -8.96 6.48
C GLY A 203 39.80 -8.78 6.69
N CYS A 204 40.33 -9.19 7.85
CA CYS A 204 41.76 -9.17 8.13
C CYS A 204 42.58 -10.02 7.15
N THR A 205 42.08 -11.20 6.77
CA THR A 205 42.80 -12.12 5.87
C THR A 205 42.88 -11.59 4.44
N VAL A 206 41.83 -10.90 3.98
CA VAL A 206 41.75 -10.28 2.65
C VAL A 206 42.42 -8.89 2.61
N GLY A 207 42.72 -8.30 3.78
CA GLY A 207 43.26 -6.94 3.88
C GLY A 207 42.19 -5.83 3.80
N LEU A 208 40.94 -6.16 4.14
CA LEU A 208 39.84 -5.22 4.21
C LEU A 208 39.83 -4.49 5.56
N LYS A 209 39.61 -3.17 5.53
CA LYS A 209 39.39 -2.39 6.76
C LYS A 209 38.08 -2.81 7.42
N ASP A 210 38.04 -2.83 8.75
CA ASP A 210 36.87 -3.25 9.53
C ASP A 210 35.59 -2.48 9.15
N SER A 211 35.71 -1.17 8.88
CA SER A 211 34.57 -0.36 8.44
C SER A 211 34.01 -0.79 7.09
N VAL A 212 34.86 -1.19 6.15
CA VAL A 212 34.45 -1.70 4.82
C VAL A 212 33.82 -3.08 4.96
N THR A 213 34.42 -3.95 5.77
CA THR A 213 33.89 -5.28 6.07
C THR A 213 32.49 -5.18 6.69
N ALA A 214 32.28 -4.25 7.64
CA ALA A 214 30.99 -4.03 8.28
C ALA A 214 29.92 -3.53 7.29
N VAL A 215 30.25 -2.54 6.45
CA VAL A 215 29.30 -1.96 5.48
C VAL A 215 28.94 -2.95 4.36
N VAL A 216 29.87 -3.82 3.96
CA VAL A 216 29.65 -4.74 2.83
C VAL A 216 29.08 -6.08 3.27
N PHE A 217 29.66 -6.74 4.27
CA PHE A 217 29.27 -8.11 4.62
C PHE A 217 28.23 -8.15 5.72
N VAL A 218 28.45 -7.41 6.81
CA VAL A 218 27.56 -7.46 7.98
C VAL A 218 26.23 -6.78 7.65
N ALA A 219 26.26 -5.55 7.11
CA ALA A 219 25.04 -4.81 6.79
C ALA A 219 24.21 -5.48 5.68
N LEU A 220 24.86 -6.07 4.66
CA LEU A 220 24.17 -6.84 3.62
C LEU A 220 23.53 -8.10 4.21
N GLY A 221 24.28 -8.84 5.03
CA GLY A 221 23.84 -10.08 5.65
C GLY A 221 22.57 -9.92 6.49
N THR A 222 22.41 -8.79 7.19
CA THR A 222 21.20 -8.49 7.95
C THR A 222 20.08 -7.91 7.07
N SER A 223 20.41 -7.00 6.14
CA SER A 223 19.39 -6.24 5.40
C SER A 223 18.76 -7.02 4.23
N VAL A 224 19.45 -8.01 3.66
CA VAL A 224 18.91 -8.83 2.55
C VAL A 224 17.71 -9.66 3.02
N PRO A 225 17.78 -10.43 4.12
CA PRO A 225 16.61 -11.10 4.69
C PRO A 225 15.46 -10.14 4.99
N ASP A 226 15.74 -8.99 5.61
CA ASP A 226 14.72 -7.97 5.91
C ASP A 226 14.05 -7.44 4.63
N THR A 227 14.83 -7.28 3.56
CA THR A 227 14.31 -6.85 2.25
C THR A 227 13.39 -7.91 1.66
N PHE A 228 13.75 -9.20 1.75
CA PHE A 228 12.88 -10.28 1.28
C PHE A 228 11.61 -10.38 2.11
N ALA A 229 11.69 -10.31 3.44
CA ALA A 229 10.52 -10.30 4.32
C ALA A 229 9.59 -9.12 4.00
N SER A 230 10.15 -7.92 3.79
CA SER A 230 9.39 -6.72 3.40
C SER A 230 8.74 -6.88 2.03
N LYS A 231 9.46 -7.46 1.06
CA LYS A 231 8.92 -7.75 -0.28
C LYS A 231 7.73 -8.72 -0.20
N VAL A 232 7.88 -9.82 0.54
CA VAL A 232 6.81 -10.81 0.73
C VAL A 232 5.60 -10.15 1.41
N ALA A 233 5.82 -9.37 2.47
CA ALA A 233 4.76 -8.62 3.13
C ALA A 233 4.05 -7.64 2.18
N ALA A 234 4.79 -6.94 1.31
CA ALA A 234 4.23 -6.01 0.33
C ALA A 234 3.42 -6.70 -0.78
N ILE A 235 3.78 -7.92 -1.16
CA ILE A 235 3.04 -8.70 -2.18
C ILE A 235 1.76 -9.29 -1.59
N GLN A 236 1.81 -9.74 -0.35
CA GLN A 236 0.70 -10.43 0.31
C GLN A 236 -0.34 -9.47 0.94
N ASP A 237 0.03 -8.20 1.14
CA ASP A 237 -0.82 -7.18 1.74
C ASP A 237 -1.31 -6.17 0.69
N GLN A 238 -2.62 -5.92 0.65
CA GLN A 238 -3.25 -5.04 -0.34
C GLN A 238 -2.77 -3.58 -0.20
N TYR A 239 -2.48 -3.15 1.02
CA TYR A 239 -2.03 -1.79 1.33
C TYR A 239 -0.54 -1.70 1.67
N ALA A 240 0.15 -2.84 1.69
CA ALA A 240 1.56 -2.97 2.07
C ALA A 240 1.90 -2.37 3.46
N ASP A 241 0.91 -2.22 4.35
CA ASP A 241 1.09 -1.68 5.70
C ASP A 241 2.05 -2.57 6.51
N ALA A 242 1.94 -3.89 6.34
CA ALA A 242 2.85 -4.85 6.96
C ALA A 242 4.31 -4.64 6.52
N SER A 243 4.55 -4.29 5.25
CA SER A 243 5.89 -3.99 4.75
C SER A 243 6.44 -2.70 5.35
N ILE A 244 5.60 -1.68 5.52
CA ILE A 244 6.01 -0.41 6.13
C ILE A 244 6.40 -0.67 7.59
N GLY A 245 5.57 -1.41 8.33
CA GLY A 245 5.85 -1.81 9.71
C GLY A 245 7.17 -2.57 9.84
N ASN A 246 7.43 -3.52 8.94
CA ASN A 246 8.68 -4.28 8.95
C ASN A 246 9.91 -3.39 8.71
N VAL A 247 9.89 -2.56 7.64
CA VAL A 247 11.03 -1.70 7.27
C VAL A 247 11.30 -0.61 8.31
N THR A 248 10.26 -0.02 8.88
CA THR A 248 10.40 1.03 9.91
C THR A 248 10.78 0.43 11.26
N GLY A 249 10.16 -0.69 11.63
CA GLY A 249 10.41 -1.40 12.88
C GLY A 249 11.83 -1.94 12.98
N SER A 250 12.33 -2.65 11.96
CA SER A 250 13.68 -3.23 11.98
C SER A 250 14.77 -2.14 12.10
N ASN A 251 14.64 -1.04 11.36
CA ASN A 251 15.56 0.09 11.45
C ASN A 251 15.49 0.81 12.80
N ALA A 252 14.29 0.99 13.37
CA ALA A 252 14.15 1.56 14.70
C ALA A 252 14.82 0.68 15.77
N VAL A 253 14.65 -0.65 15.70
CA VAL A 253 15.31 -1.61 16.59
C VAL A 253 16.83 -1.51 16.45
N ASN A 254 17.37 -1.46 15.22
CA ASN A 254 18.82 -1.36 14.99
C ASN A 254 19.42 -0.08 15.61
N VAL A 255 18.75 1.06 15.48
CA VAL A 255 19.24 2.33 16.02
C VAL A 255 19.04 2.41 17.53
N PHE A 256 17.81 2.20 18.02
CA PHE A 256 17.49 2.42 19.43
C PHE A 256 17.97 1.27 20.33
N LEU A 257 17.71 0.02 19.93
CA LEU A 257 18.13 -1.15 20.71
C LEU A 257 19.56 -1.56 20.37
N GLY A 258 19.93 -1.64 19.09
CA GLY A 258 21.27 -2.03 18.67
C GLY A 258 22.35 -1.05 19.14
N ILE A 259 22.27 0.21 18.70
CA ILE A 259 23.25 1.23 19.06
C ILE A 259 22.95 1.81 20.45
N GLY A 260 21.70 2.20 20.70
CA GLY A 260 21.33 2.93 21.92
C GLY A 260 21.56 2.14 23.22
N VAL A 261 21.12 0.87 23.28
CA VAL A 261 21.31 0.05 24.49
C VAL A 261 22.79 -0.29 24.69
N ALA A 262 23.51 -0.68 23.63
CA ALA A 262 24.94 -0.98 23.71
C ALA A 262 25.75 0.24 24.20
N TRP A 263 25.47 1.43 23.65
CA TRP A 263 26.09 2.68 24.10
C TRP A 263 25.76 2.96 25.57
N THR A 264 24.50 2.81 25.97
CA THR A 264 24.07 3.06 27.36
C THR A 264 24.79 2.15 28.34
N ILE A 265 24.88 0.85 28.03
CA ILE A 265 25.62 -0.13 28.85
C ILE A 265 27.09 0.27 28.95
N ALA A 266 27.73 0.58 27.82
CA ALA A 266 29.13 1.00 27.81
C ALA A 266 29.35 2.26 28.65
N ALA A 267 28.54 3.31 28.46
CA ALA A 267 28.65 4.55 29.21
C ALA A 267 28.52 4.34 30.73
N VAL A 268 27.58 3.50 31.18
CA VAL A 268 27.39 3.16 32.60
C VAL A 268 28.60 2.42 33.15
N VAL A 269 29.12 1.41 32.43
CA VAL A 269 30.30 0.65 32.86
C VAL A 269 31.53 1.55 32.97
N TRP A 270 31.78 2.40 31.99
CA TRP A 270 32.91 3.35 32.02
C TRP A 270 32.77 4.35 33.17
N ARG A 271 31.56 4.87 33.40
CA ARG A 271 31.27 5.78 34.50
C ARG A 271 31.48 5.14 35.87
N SER A 272 31.13 3.85 36.01
CA SER A 272 31.37 3.07 37.23
C SER A 272 32.86 2.90 37.54
N ARG A 273 33.71 2.91 36.51
CA ARG A 273 35.18 2.85 36.62
C ARG A 273 35.84 4.22 36.74
N GLY A 274 35.05 5.29 36.89
CA GLY A 274 35.56 6.67 37.00
C GLY A 274 36.17 7.23 35.72
N LYS A 275 35.92 6.61 34.56
CA LYS A 275 36.44 7.05 33.26
C LYS A 275 35.31 7.63 32.40
N VAL A 276 35.66 8.56 31.51
CA VAL A 276 34.73 9.10 30.50
C VAL A 276 34.71 8.15 29.31
N PHE A 277 33.50 7.79 28.85
CA PHE A 277 33.32 7.02 27.62
C PHE A 277 33.41 7.97 26.42
N LYS A 278 34.49 7.85 25.64
CA LYS A 278 34.71 8.63 24.41
C LYS A 278 34.77 7.68 23.22
N VAL A 279 33.97 7.94 22.21
CA VAL A 279 33.93 7.19 20.94
C VAL A 279 34.21 8.18 19.81
N ASP A 280 35.25 7.92 19.03
CA ASP A 280 35.57 8.77 17.88
C ASP A 280 34.64 8.40 16.71
N PRO A 281 34.00 9.39 16.04
CA PRO A 281 32.99 9.13 15.01
C PRO A 281 33.58 8.56 13.71
N GLY A 282 34.91 8.65 13.50
CA GLY A 282 35.59 8.10 12.33
C GLY A 282 34.96 8.57 11.01
N ASN A 283 34.72 7.62 10.10
CA ASN A 283 34.10 7.84 8.79
C ASN A 283 32.56 7.87 8.80
N LEU A 284 31.95 7.86 9.99
CA LEU A 284 30.49 7.80 10.13
C LEU A 284 29.82 9.04 9.53
N ALA A 285 30.41 10.22 9.75
CA ALA A 285 29.86 11.48 9.23
C ALA A 285 29.77 11.49 7.70
N PHE A 286 30.84 11.04 7.03
CA PHE A 286 30.86 10.90 5.56
C PHE A 286 29.81 9.90 5.09
N SER A 287 29.78 8.71 5.70
CA SER A 287 28.87 7.63 5.33
C SER A 287 27.39 8.00 5.50
N VAL A 288 27.04 8.66 6.61
CA VAL A 288 25.67 9.12 6.88
C VAL A 288 25.25 10.22 5.91
N THR A 289 26.15 11.16 5.61
CA THR A 289 25.88 12.24 4.66
C THR A 289 25.64 11.69 3.26
N LEU A 290 26.51 10.79 2.79
CA LEU A 290 26.38 10.15 1.48
C LEU A 290 25.08 9.33 1.39
N PHE A 291 24.77 8.54 2.42
CA PHE A 291 23.53 7.77 2.49
C PHE A 291 22.29 8.68 2.43
N THR A 292 22.31 9.80 3.16
CA THR A 292 21.19 10.75 3.20
C THR A 292 20.94 11.39 1.84
N ILE A 293 22.00 11.82 1.13
CA ILE A 293 21.90 12.38 -0.23
C ILE A 293 21.29 11.34 -1.17
N MET A 294 21.78 10.11 -1.14
CA MET A 294 21.25 9.03 -1.97
C MET A 294 19.81 8.67 -1.62
N ALA A 295 19.45 8.64 -0.33
CA ALA A 295 18.08 8.40 0.11
C ALA A 295 17.12 9.49 -0.39
N VAL A 296 17.53 10.76 -0.35
CA VAL A 296 16.74 11.87 -0.91
C VAL A 296 16.54 11.69 -2.41
N ILE A 297 17.59 11.34 -3.16
CA ILE A 297 17.48 11.06 -4.60
C ILE A 297 16.51 9.88 -4.84
N CYS A 298 16.59 8.80 -4.07
CA CYS A 298 15.67 7.67 -4.18
C CYS A 298 14.22 8.08 -3.93
N VAL A 299 13.96 8.88 -2.88
CA VAL A 299 12.63 9.40 -2.56
C VAL A 299 12.12 10.29 -3.69
N LEU A 300 12.94 11.20 -4.22
CA LEU A 300 12.56 12.05 -5.35
C LEU A 300 12.21 11.23 -6.59
N ILE A 301 12.96 10.17 -6.89
CA ILE A 301 12.65 9.24 -7.99
C ILE A 301 11.31 8.52 -7.76
N LEU A 302 11.04 8.06 -6.54
CA LEU A 302 9.76 7.42 -6.20
C LEU A 302 8.59 8.41 -6.31
N LEU A 303 8.75 9.64 -5.81
CA LEU A 303 7.74 10.70 -5.93
C LEU A 303 7.52 11.11 -7.39
N TYR A 304 8.56 11.10 -8.22
CA TYR A 304 8.44 11.33 -9.65
C TYR A 304 7.68 10.19 -10.34
N ARG A 305 7.99 8.93 -10.01
CA ARG A 305 7.30 7.73 -10.55
C ARG A 305 5.82 7.67 -10.14
N ARG A 306 5.48 8.19 -8.96
CA ARG A 306 4.11 8.27 -8.45
C ARG A 306 3.20 9.16 -9.31
N ARG A 307 3.76 10.09 -10.11
CA ARG A 307 2.95 10.96 -10.98
C ARG A 307 2.23 10.12 -12.05
N ALA A 308 0.92 10.34 -12.17
CA ALA A 308 0.05 9.65 -13.13
C ALA A 308 0.52 9.81 -14.59
N SER A 309 1.18 10.93 -14.92
CA SER A 309 1.69 11.23 -16.26
C SER A 309 2.96 10.45 -16.66
N VAL A 310 3.64 9.81 -15.72
CA VAL A 310 4.93 9.12 -15.97
C VAL A 310 4.76 7.62 -15.92
N ALA A 311 4.23 7.10 -14.81
CA ALA A 311 4.08 5.66 -14.61
C ALA A 311 2.87 5.28 -13.73
N GLY A 312 2.35 6.21 -12.91
CA GLY A 312 1.16 5.99 -12.08
C GLY A 312 1.28 4.86 -11.05
N GLY A 313 2.50 4.38 -10.78
CA GLY A 313 2.75 3.24 -9.89
C GLY A 313 3.34 3.67 -8.55
N GLU A 314 2.53 3.62 -7.49
CA GLU A 314 2.97 3.81 -6.09
C GLU A 314 3.84 2.62 -5.64
N LEU A 315 3.25 1.42 -5.59
CA LEU A 315 3.95 0.14 -5.40
C LEU A 315 3.79 -0.71 -6.66
N GLY A 316 4.85 -0.82 -7.44
CA GLY A 316 4.83 -1.54 -8.72
C GLY A 316 4.59 -0.61 -9.92
N GLY A 317 3.91 -1.13 -10.94
CA GLY A 317 3.75 -0.48 -12.25
C GLY A 317 4.29 -1.32 -13.41
N PRO A 318 4.41 -0.73 -14.61
CA PRO A 318 4.88 -1.44 -15.80
C PRO A 318 6.22 -2.16 -15.57
N ARG A 319 6.36 -3.39 -16.08
CA ARG A 319 7.54 -4.25 -15.84
C ARG A 319 8.86 -3.54 -16.16
N THR A 320 8.89 -2.77 -17.24
CA THR A 320 10.08 -2.02 -17.66
C THR A 320 10.45 -0.91 -16.67
N CYS A 321 9.49 -0.08 -16.26
CA CYS A 321 9.73 1.04 -15.34
C CYS A 321 10.17 0.55 -13.95
N LYS A 322 9.55 -0.52 -13.42
CA LYS A 322 9.96 -1.09 -12.13
C LYS A 322 11.36 -1.70 -12.20
N MET A 323 11.72 -2.36 -13.30
CA MET A 323 13.07 -2.93 -13.48
C MET A 323 14.13 -1.84 -13.56
N ILE A 324 13.91 -0.80 -14.38
CA ILE A 324 14.85 0.32 -14.51
C ILE A 324 15.07 1.00 -13.16
N THR A 325 14.00 1.30 -12.43
CA THR A 325 14.11 1.95 -11.12
C THR A 325 14.76 1.05 -10.07
N SER A 326 14.49 -0.26 -10.09
CA SER A 326 15.17 -1.23 -9.23
C SER A 326 16.68 -1.33 -9.53
N LEU A 327 17.06 -1.36 -10.81
CA LEU A 327 18.47 -1.38 -11.22
C LEU A 327 19.19 -0.09 -10.82
N LEU A 328 18.53 1.05 -10.92
CA LEU A 328 19.05 2.34 -10.48
C LEU A 328 19.30 2.37 -8.96
N PHE A 329 18.38 1.84 -8.16
CA PHE A 329 18.58 1.79 -6.70
C PHE A 329 19.69 0.81 -6.30
N ALA A 330 19.78 -0.33 -6.98
CA ALA A 330 20.89 -1.27 -6.79
C ALA A 330 22.23 -0.63 -7.17
N SER A 331 22.30 0.12 -8.27
CA SER A 331 23.52 0.81 -8.67
C SER A 331 23.90 1.94 -7.71
N MET A 332 22.92 2.70 -7.18
CA MET A 332 23.16 3.69 -6.13
C MET A 332 23.75 3.07 -4.86
N TRP A 333 23.26 1.90 -4.44
CA TRP A 333 23.83 1.18 -3.31
C TRP A 333 25.28 0.71 -3.57
N LEU A 334 25.59 0.23 -4.80
CA LEU A 334 26.96 -0.09 -5.18
C LEU A 334 27.88 1.14 -5.17
N ILE A 335 27.38 2.29 -5.64
CA ILE A 335 28.11 3.56 -5.60
C ILE A 335 28.35 3.99 -4.14
N TYR A 336 27.37 3.81 -3.25
CA TYR A 336 27.54 4.08 -1.82
C TYR A 336 28.69 3.26 -1.25
N ILE A 337 28.68 1.94 -1.48
CA ILE A 337 29.75 1.04 -1.02
C ILE A 337 31.10 1.47 -1.57
N LEU A 338 31.18 1.77 -2.87
CA LEU A 338 32.42 2.17 -3.52
C LEU A 338 32.98 3.46 -2.90
N LEU A 339 32.16 4.50 -2.77
CA LEU A 339 32.60 5.79 -2.22
C LEU A 339 32.95 5.70 -0.73
N ALA A 340 32.15 4.98 0.06
CA ALA A 340 32.45 4.74 1.47
C ALA A 340 33.75 3.95 1.65
N SER A 341 34.02 2.99 0.76
CA SER A 341 35.28 2.25 0.76
C SER A 341 36.47 3.13 0.37
N LEU A 342 36.33 3.93 -0.69
CA LEU A 342 37.40 4.84 -1.13
C LEU A 342 37.77 5.88 -0.06
N GLU A 343 36.79 6.42 0.65
CA GLU A 343 37.04 7.29 1.81
C GLU A 343 37.73 6.51 2.93
N ALA A 344 37.27 5.28 3.24
CA ALA A 344 37.88 4.47 4.28
C ALA A 344 39.36 4.19 3.98
N TYR A 345 39.75 4.06 2.71
CA TYR A 345 41.14 3.88 2.27
C TYR A 345 41.90 5.21 2.02
N CYS A 346 41.34 6.35 2.42
CA CYS A 346 41.93 7.69 2.28
C CYS A 346 42.20 8.10 0.82
N HIS A 347 41.50 7.52 -0.15
CA HIS A 347 41.55 7.96 -1.54
C HIS A 347 40.67 9.18 -1.81
N LEU A 348 39.64 9.38 -0.98
CA LEU A 348 38.80 10.58 -0.97
C LEU A 348 39.01 11.34 0.34
N PRO A 349 39.19 12.67 0.30
CA PRO A 349 39.19 13.47 1.52
C PRO A 349 37.78 13.49 2.11
N ALA A 350 37.66 13.10 3.37
CA ALA A 350 36.45 13.36 4.16
C ALA A 350 36.36 14.86 4.44
N PHE A 351 35.13 15.41 4.40
CA PHE A 351 34.86 16.83 4.62
C PHE A 351 34.80 17.18 6.11
#